data_AF-A0A841MJJ5-F1
#
_entry.id   AF-A0A841MJJ5-F1
#
_cell.length_a   1.000
_cell.length_b   1.000
_cell.length_c   1.000
_cell.angle_alpha   90.00
_cell.angle_beta   90.00
_cell.angle_gamma   90.00
#
_symmetry.space_group_name_H-M   'P 1'
#
loop_
_entity.id
_entity.type
_entity.pdbx_description
1 polymer ?
#
loop_
_entity_poly.entity_id
_entity_poly.type
_entity_poly.pdbx_seq_one_letter_code
_entity_poly.pdbx_strand_id
1 'polypeptide(L)'
;MNKAQLIFHHIFRFIWNAIFVISYPILASFGLLFIGLTYLFSLISKFLMRMKPEGRKVVLKDVEWEPLPLTNDILEAKLHKQIMFGPSGYLLRRTDGVPSVLNDFVFGNKVRILDEGLILEKWNSTDSKNLPDFDICLYDPDRDSLKSLTNIKCFDWHVSEKIDNELSFKWFDGTQGGEVKVAL
;
A
#
# COMPACT_ATOMS: atom_id res chain seq x y z
N MET A 1 5.61 73.70 14.03
CA MET A 1 6.26 72.63 13.24
C MET A 1 7.44 73.22 12.50
N ASN A 2 8.63 72.64 12.66
CA ASN A 2 9.87 73.20 12.11
C ASN A 2 9.96 72.90 10.60
N LYS A 3 10.43 73.83 9.76
CA LYS A 3 10.44 73.68 8.27
C LYS A 3 11.14 72.39 7.81
N ALA A 4 12.16 71.96 8.55
CA ALA A 4 12.88 70.71 8.31
C ALA A 4 12.00 69.45 8.46
N GLN A 5 11.06 69.43 9.43
CA GLN A 5 10.15 68.30 9.62
C GLN A 5 9.13 68.18 8.48
N LEU A 6 8.68 69.31 7.93
CA LEU A 6 7.77 69.32 6.76
C LEU A 6 8.44 68.75 5.51
N ILE A 7 9.71 69.11 5.27
CA ILE A 7 10.49 68.58 4.14
C ILE A 7 10.74 67.09 4.30
N PHE A 8 11.16 66.64 5.49
CA PHE A 8 11.38 65.22 5.77
C PHE A 8 10.09 64.40 5.59
N HIS A 9 8.95 64.90 6.08
CA HIS A 9 7.66 64.24 5.91
C HIS A 9 7.27 64.12 4.42
N HIS A 10 7.57 65.14 3.61
CA HIS A 10 7.27 65.10 2.18
C HIS A 10 8.14 64.09 1.42
N ILE A 11 9.44 64.06 1.73
CA ILE A 11 10.39 63.09 1.14
C ILE A 11 10.02 61.66 1.56
N PHE A 12 9.74 61.44 2.84
CA PHE A 12 9.33 60.13 3.34
C PHE A 12 8.05 59.64 2.65
N ARG A 13 7.03 60.49 2.56
CA ARG A 13 5.79 60.15 1.85
C ARG A 13 6.02 59.84 0.37
N PHE A 14 6.94 60.56 -0.28
CA PHE A 14 7.29 60.32 -1.68
C PHE A 14 7.96 58.96 -1.87
N ILE A 15 8.98 58.65 -1.06
CA ILE A 15 9.69 57.36 -1.10
C ILE A 15 8.71 56.21 -0.81
N TRP A 16 7.88 56.36 0.22
CA TRP A 16 6.91 55.35 0.60
C TRP A 16 5.88 55.11 -0.50
N ASN A 17 5.33 56.17 -1.10
CA ASN A 17 4.43 56.04 -2.24
C ASN A 17 5.10 55.35 -3.44
N ALA A 18 6.36 55.68 -3.74
CA ALA A 18 7.09 55.03 -4.83
C ALA A 18 7.26 53.53 -4.57
N ILE A 19 7.64 53.13 -3.35
CA ILE A 19 7.75 51.72 -2.95
C ILE A 19 6.40 51.02 -3.10
N PHE A 20 5.31 51.61 -2.60
CA PHE A 20 3.99 51.00 -2.69
C PHE A 20 3.52 50.81 -4.13
N VAL A 21 3.70 51.83 -4.98
CA VAL A 21 3.28 51.78 -6.39
C VAL A 21 4.07 50.72 -7.17
N ILE A 22 5.35 50.50 -6.85
CA ILE A 22 6.19 49.49 -7.52
C ILE A 22 5.94 48.08 -6.94
N SER A 23 5.84 47.95 -5.62
CA SER A 23 5.69 46.65 -4.96
C SER A 23 4.30 46.05 -5.15
N TYR A 24 3.24 46.86 -5.25
CA TYR A 24 1.87 46.36 -5.32
C TYR A 24 1.58 45.51 -6.58
N PRO A 25 1.94 45.92 -7.81
CA PRO A 25 1.78 45.09 -9.00
C PRO A 25 2.61 43.80 -8.94
N ILE A 26 3.80 43.84 -8.33
CA ILE A 26 4.68 42.67 -8.20
C ILE A 26 4.03 41.65 -7.27
N LEU A 27 3.58 42.07 -6.09
CA LEU A 27 2.90 41.20 -5.13
C LEU A 27 1.60 40.63 -5.69
N ALA A 28 0.81 41.45 -6.38
CA ALA A 28 -0.43 41.01 -7.03
C ALA A 28 -0.15 39.96 -8.13
N SER A 29 0.90 40.17 -8.94
CA SER A 29 1.31 39.23 -9.99
C SER A 29 1.80 37.90 -9.42
N PHE A 30 2.59 37.94 -8.34
CA PHE A 30 3.00 36.73 -7.61
C PHE A 30 1.81 35.97 -7.03
N GLY A 31 0.84 36.66 -6.45
CA GLY A 31 -0.39 36.05 -5.94
C GLY A 31 -1.20 35.37 -7.04
N LEU A 32 -1.40 36.04 -8.18
CA LEU A 32 -2.08 35.47 -9.34
C LEU A 32 -1.35 34.25 -9.92
N LEU A 33 -0.02 34.32 -10.02
CA LEU A 33 0.80 33.18 -10.46
C LEU A 33 0.66 31.98 -9.51
N PHE A 34 0.68 32.23 -8.20
CA PHE A 34 0.53 31.17 -7.20
C PHE A 34 -0.85 30.50 -7.26
N ILE A 35 -1.92 31.28 -7.42
CA ILE A 35 -3.28 30.77 -7.60
C ILE A 35 -3.37 29.93 -8.89
N GLY A 36 -2.79 30.41 -9.99
CA GLY A 36 -2.75 29.67 -11.25
C GLY A 36 -2.01 28.33 -11.11
N LEU A 37 -0.87 28.34 -10.42
CA LEU A 37 -0.07 27.14 -10.20
C LEU A 37 -0.79 26.11 -9.32
N THR A 38 -1.40 26.55 -8.22
CA THR A 38 -2.18 25.65 -7.34
C THR A 38 -3.39 25.06 -8.06
N TYR A 39 -4.05 25.84 -8.92
CA TYR A 39 -5.14 25.34 -9.76
C TYR A 39 -4.66 24.31 -10.79
N LEU A 40 -3.51 24.55 -11.43
CA LEU A 40 -2.89 23.60 -12.35
C LEU A 40 -2.58 22.26 -11.66
N PHE A 41 -1.98 22.29 -10.47
CA PHE A 41 -1.74 21.08 -9.68
C PHE A 41 -3.04 20.37 -9.30
N SER A 42 -4.10 21.10 -8.95
CA SER A 42 -5.42 20.52 -8.67
C SER A 42 -6.01 19.81 -9.89
N LEU A 43 -5.91 20.42 -11.08
CA LEU A 43 -6.35 19.84 -12.34
C LEU A 43 -5.57 18.57 -12.69
N ILE A 44 -4.24 18.63 -12.59
CA ILE A 44 -3.37 17.47 -12.84
C ILE A 44 -3.70 16.34 -11.85
N SER A 45 -3.89 16.66 -10.57
CA SER A 45 -4.28 15.69 -9.55
C SER A 45 -5.63 15.02 -9.88
N LYS A 46 -6.65 15.79 -10.28
CA LYS A 46 -7.94 15.26 -10.72
C LYS A 46 -7.82 14.38 -11.97
N PHE A 47 -7.00 14.80 -12.93
CA PHE A 47 -6.78 14.05 -14.17
C PHE A 47 -6.06 12.72 -13.90
N LEU A 48 -5.00 12.74 -13.08
CA LEU A 48 -4.27 11.53 -12.66
C LEU A 48 -5.15 10.59 -11.83
N MET A 49 -5.99 11.13 -10.94
CA MET A 49 -6.97 10.32 -10.19
C MET A 49 -7.96 9.60 -11.11
N ARG A 50 -8.30 10.19 -12.26
CA ARG A 50 -9.24 9.61 -13.24
C ARG A 50 -8.58 8.55 -14.13
N MET A 51 -7.27 8.63 -14.34
CA MET A 51 -6.48 7.64 -15.09
C MET A 51 -6.05 6.44 -14.23
N LYS A 52 -6.07 6.59 -12.90
CA LYS A 52 -5.94 5.42 -12.02
C LYS A 52 -7.18 4.55 -12.27
N PRO A 53 -7.05 3.26 -12.65
CA PRO A 53 -8.19 2.34 -12.52
C PRO A 53 -8.68 2.45 -11.08
N GLU A 54 -9.97 2.26 -10.82
CA GLU A 54 -10.52 2.23 -9.46
C GLU A 54 -9.81 1.14 -8.64
N GLY A 55 -8.61 1.44 -8.14
CA GLY A 55 -7.99 0.78 -7.03
C GLY A 55 -8.88 1.16 -5.87
N ARG A 56 -9.85 0.27 -5.63
CA ARG A 56 -10.87 0.28 -4.58
C ARG A 56 -10.55 1.37 -3.58
N LYS A 57 -11.40 2.40 -3.51
CA LYS A 57 -11.50 3.21 -2.29
C LYS A 57 -11.46 2.21 -1.14
N VAL A 58 -10.38 2.21 -0.36
CA VAL A 58 -10.32 1.47 0.90
C VAL A 58 -11.24 2.24 1.83
N VAL A 59 -12.54 2.14 1.56
CA VAL A 59 -13.53 2.13 2.62
C VAL A 59 -13.01 1.01 3.50
N LEU A 60 -12.59 1.36 4.71
CA LEU A 60 -12.49 0.41 5.81
C LEU A 60 -13.91 -0.11 6.02
N LYS A 61 -14.35 -0.98 5.10
CA LYS A 61 -15.60 -1.71 5.18
C LYS A 61 -15.41 -2.60 6.39
N ASP A 62 -16.38 -2.56 7.29
CA ASP A 62 -16.47 -3.53 8.37
C ASP A 62 -16.30 -4.94 7.80
N VAL A 63 -15.08 -5.46 7.91
CA VAL A 63 -14.64 -6.72 8.54
C VAL A 63 -15.64 -7.89 8.47
N GLU A 64 -16.37 -8.03 7.37
CA GLU A 64 -17.12 -9.23 7.04
C GLU A 64 -16.22 -10.26 6.35
N TRP A 65 -16.59 -11.54 6.51
CA TRP A 65 -15.94 -12.61 5.78
C TRP A 65 -16.33 -12.50 4.32
N GLU A 66 -15.34 -12.34 3.45
CA GLU A 66 -15.54 -12.27 2.01
C GLU A 66 -14.95 -13.52 1.35
N PRO A 67 -15.61 -14.11 0.34
CA PRO A 67 -15.06 -15.25 -0.39
C PRO A 67 -13.74 -14.85 -1.04
N LEU A 68 -12.73 -15.71 -0.90
CA LEU A 68 -11.39 -15.44 -1.40
C LEU A 68 -11.38 -15.60 -2.92
N PRO A 69 -11.08 -14.54 -3.69
CA PRO A 69 -11.00 -14.64 -5.13
C PRO A 69 -10.00 -15.72 -5.53
N LEU A 70 -10.32 -16.52 -6.55
CA LEU A 70 -9.46 -17.61 -7.03
C LEU A 70 -9.32 -18.79 -6.04
N THR A 71 -10.32 -19.06 -5.19
CA THR A 71 -10.35 -20.30 -4.38
C THR A 71 -11.59 -21.16 -4.65
N ASN A 72 -12.27 -20.97 -5.78
CA ASN A 72 -13.53 -21.67 -6.12
C ASN A 72 -14.56 -21.65 -4.96
N ASP A 73 -14.62 -20.55 -4.21
CA ASP A 73 -15.47 -20.38 -3.03
C ASP A 73 -15.26 -21.45 -1.94
N ILE A 74 -14.04 -22.02 -1.82
CA ILE A 74 -13.68 -22.95 -0.75
C ILE A 74 -13.32 -22.18 0.54
N LEU A 75 -12.69 -21.02 0.40
CA LEU A 75 -12.20 -20.21 1.52
C LEU A 75 -12.83 -18.82 1.55
N GLU A 76 -13.00 -18.31 2.76
CA GLU A 76 -13.32 -16.92 3.04
C GLU A 76 -12.15 -16.27 3.78
N ALA A 77 -11.90 -15.01 3.45
CA ALA A 77 -10.92 -14.17 4.12
C ALA A 77 -11.60 -13.06 4.90
N LYS A 78 -11.05 -12.77 6.07
CA LYS A 78 -11.42 -11.61 6.88
C LYS A 78 -10.18 -10.79 7.19
N LEU A 79 -10.22 -9.50 6.89
CA LEU A 79 -9.11 -8.60 7.18
C LEU A 79 -8.85 -8.58 8.70
N HIS A 80 -7.62 -8.91 9.11
CA HIS A 80 -7.21 -8.90 10.52
C HIS A 80 -6.31 -7.71 10.85
N LYS A 81 -5.29 -7.48 10.02
CA LYS A 81 -4.33 -6.39 10.23
C LYS A 81 -3.83 -5.86 8.90
N GLN A 82 -3.79 -4.54 8.75
CA GLN A 82 -3.19 -3.90 7.60
C GLN A 82 -1.94 -3.13 8.04
N ILE A 83 -0.79 -3.42 7.41
CA ILE A 83 0.44 -2.67 7.64
C ILE A 83 0.37 -1.37 6.83
N MET A 84 0.70 -0.23 7.44
CA MET A 84 0.78 1.03 6.70
C MET A 84 1.81 0.92 5.58
N PHE A 85 1.38 1.16 4.34
CA PHE A 85 2.19 1.02 3.12
C PHE A 85 2.72 -0.41 2.85
N GLY A 86 2.20 -1.43 3.54
CA GLY A 86 2.57 -2.83 3.37
C GLY A 86 1.38 -3.73 2.98
N PRO A 87 1.58 -5.04 2.90
CA PRO A 87 0.50 -5.97 2.65
C PRO A 87 -0.44 -6.09 3.85
N SER A 88 -1.59 -6.70 3.60
CA SER A 88 -2.62 -6.97 4.61
C SER A 88 -2.57 -8.43 5.01
N GLY A 89 -2.77 -8.67 6.31
CA GLY A 89 -2.94 -9.98 6.92
C GLY A 89 -4.42 -10.29 7.11
N TYR A 90 -4.80 -11.51 6.80
CA TYR A 90 -6.16 -12.03 6.78
C TYR A 90 -6.26 -13.27 7.66
N LEU A 91 -7.41 -13.43 8.32
CA LEU A 91 -7.84 -14.71 8.86
C LEU A 91 -8.54 -15.46 7.75
N LEU A 92 -8.26 -16.75 7.63
CA LEU A 92 -8.86 -17.63 6.64
C LEU A 92 -9.77 -18.65 7.32
N ARG A 93 -10.93 -18.92 6.73
CA ARG A 93 -11.82 -20.01 7.12
C ARG A 93 -12.40 -20.72 5.91
N ARG A 94 -12.88 -21.93 6.09
CA ARG A 94 -13.66 -22.64 5.06
C ARG A 94 -15.08 -22.09 4.96
N THR A 95 -15.63 -22.04 3.75
CA THR A 95 -17.02 -21.62 3.50
C THR A 95 -18.06 -22.57 4.07
N ASP A 96 -17.74 -23.87 4.14
CA ASP A 96 -18.61 -24.90 4.71
C ASP A 96 -18.78 -24.81 6.23
N GLY A 97 -18.04 -23.93 6.90
CA GLY A 97 -18.11 -23.71 8.35
C GLY A 97 -17.39 -24.76 9.17
N VAL A 98 -16.67 -25.70 8.55
CA VAL A 98 -15.86 -26.70 9.26
C VAL A 98 -14.65 -25.99 9.89
N PRO A 99 -14.40 -26.18 11.21
CA PRO A 99 -13.19 -25.68 11.84
C PRO A 99 -11.96 -26.22 11.11
N SER A 100 -11.10 -25.31 10.68
CA SER A 100 -9.89 -25.63 9.94
C SER A 100 -8.66 -25.22 10.73
N VAL A 101 -7.54 -25.92 10.51
CA VAL A 101 -6.19 -25.52 10.94
C VAL A 101 -5.81 -24.10 10.50
N LEU A 102 -6.50 -23.53 9.51
CA LEU A 102 -6.30 -22.16 9.05
C LEU A 102 -6.72 -21.11 10.08
N ASN A 103 -7.70 -21.38 10.94
CA ASN A 103 -8.23 -20.37 11.87
C ASN A 103 -7.21 -19.90 12.92
N ASP A 104 -6.17 -20.71 13.17
CA ASP A 104 -5.16 -20.44 14.19
C ASP A 104 -4.06 -19.48 13.71
N PHE A 105 -4.03 -19.17 12.41
CA PHE A 105 -2.95 -18.39 11.79
C PHE A 105 -3.45 -17.18 11.01
N VAL A 106 -2.54 -16.22 10.81
CA VAL A 106 -2.76 -15.06 9.95
C VAL A 106 -2.02 -15.29 8.64
N PHE A 107 -2.69 -14.99 7.52
CA PHE A 107 -2.16 -15.20 6.18
C PHE A 107 -2.07 -13.92 5.38
N GLY A 108 -1.16 -13.87 4.42
CA GLY A 108 -1.05 -12.77 3.46
C GLY A 108 -2.14 -12.78 2.40
N ASN A 109 -2.07 -11.80 1.49
CA ASN A 109 -2.98 -11.70 0.35
C ASN A 109 -2.62 -12.63 -0.82
N LYS A 110 -1.43 -13.23 -0.81
CA LYS A 110 -0.94 -14.09 -1.89
C LYS A 110 -1.46 -15.52 -1.70
N VAL A 111 -2.42 -15.90 -2.54
CA VAL A 111 -2.95 -17.27 -2.63
C VAL A 111 -2.79 -17.79 -4.06
N ARG A 112 -2.33 -19.03 -4.22
CA ARG A 112 -2.23 -19.73 -5.50
C ARG A 112 -2.86 -21.11 -5.41
N ILE A 113 -3.66 -21.48 -6.41
CA ILE A 113 -4.19 -22.85 -6.54
C ILE A 113 -3.18 -23.70 -7.32
N LEU A 114 -2.97 -24.92 -6.83
CA LEU A 114 -2.27 -26.01 -7.48
C LEU A 114 -3.15 -27.27 -7.45
N ASP A 115 -2.82 -28.27 -8.24
CA ASP A 115 -3.55 -29.56 -8.24
C ASP A 115 -3.45 -30.28 -6.88
N GLU A 116 -2.36 -30.05 -6.15
CA GLU A 116 -2.05 -30.65 -4.86
C GLU A 116 -2.65 -29.88 -3.67
N GLY A 117 -3.17 -28.67 -3.89
CA GLY A 117 -3.74 -27.83 -2.83
C GLY A 117 -3.54 -26.32 -3.05
N LEU A 118 -3.60 -25.55 -1.96
CA LEU A 118 -3.50 -24.09 -1.96
C LEU A 118 -2.16 -23.65 -1.37
N ILE A 119 -1.40 -22.83 -2.09
CA ILE A 119 -0.24 -22.16 -1.54
C ILE A 119 -0.69 -20.90 -0.81
N LEU A 120 -0.33 -20.83 0.47
CA LEU A 120 -0.66 -19.75 1.38
C LEU A 120 0.59 -19.14 1.99
N GLU A 121 0.60 -17.82 2.14
CA GLU A 121 1.64 -17.09 2.87
C GLU A 121 1.25 -16.98 4.34
N LYS A 122 1.79 -17.81 5.22
CA LYS A 122 1.52 -17.75 6.67
C LYS A 122 2.46 -16.74 7.33
N TRP A 123 1.91 -15.79 8.08
CA TRP A 123 2.67 -14.80 8.83
C TRP A 123 3.15 -15.38 10.16
N ASN A 124 4.47 -15.42 10.37
CA ASN A 124 5.05 -15.94 11.61
C ASN A 124 4.89 -14.95 12.78
N SER A 125 4.75 -13.65 12.48
CA SER A 125 4.47 -12.62 13.48
C SER A 125 3.56 -11.54 12.91
N THR A 126 2.75 -10.94 13.78
CA THR A 126 1.98 -9.73 13.45
C THR A 126 2.66 -8.46 13.95
N ASP A 127 3.78 -8.55 14.68
CA ASP A 127 4.55 -7.39 15.13
C ASP A 127 5.38 -6.83 13.98
N SER A 128 5.29 -5.52 13.74
CA SER A 128 6.04 -4.80 12.72
C SER A 128 7.55 -4.95 12.83
N LYS A 129 8.08 -5.21 14.04
CA LYS A 129 9.53 -5.39 14.25
C LYS A 129 10.07 -6.70 13.69
N ASN A 130 9.22 -7.72 13.61
CA ASN A 130 9.59 -9.07 13.18
C ASN A 130 9.17 -9.35 11.72
N LEU A 131 8.58 -8.36 11.05
CA LEU A 131 8.19 -8.45 9.66
C LEU A 131 9.28 -7.83 8.76
N PRO A 132 9.52 -8.37 7.55
CA PRO A 132 8.86 -9.53 6.95
C PRO A 132 9.43 -10.89 7.43
N ASP A 133 8.54 -11.81 7.83
CA ASP A 133 8.88 -13.20 8.15
C ASP A 133 7.67 -14.09 7.86
N PHE A 134 7.73 -14.80 6.73
CA PHE A 134 6.62 -15.60 6.20
C PHE A 134 7.05 -17.04 5.96
N ASP A 135 6.18 -17.96 6.32
CA ASP A 135 6.27 -19.35 5.88
C ASP A 135 5.34 -19.54 4.69
N ILE A 136 5.89 -19.99 3.58
CA ILE A 136 5.10 -20.45 2.45
C ILE A 136 4.62 -21.87 2.76
N CYS A 137 3.31 -22.05 2.82
CA CYS A 137 2.69 -23.30 3.22
C CYS A 137 1.80 -23.84 2.09
N LEU A 138 1.73 -25.17 1.98
CA LEU A 138 0.74 -25.89 1.18
C LEU A 138 -0.40 -26.33 2.09
N TYR A 139 -1.61 -25.88 1.79
CA TYR A 139 -2.83 -26.30 2.45
C TYR A 139 -3.59 -27.30 1.57
N ASP A 140 -3.89 -28.47 2.14
CA ASP A 140 -4.73 -29.50 1.54
C ASP A 140 -6.16 -29.37 2.12
N PRO A 141 -7.16 -28.92 1.33
CA PRO A 141 -8.53 -28.77 1.79
C PRO A 141 -9.24 -30.08 2.14
N ASP A 142 -8.84 -31.19 1.53
CA ASP A 142 -9.48 -32.50 1.72
C ASP A 142 -9.06 -33.12 3.06
N ARG A 143 -7.78 -32.94 3.42
CA ARG A 143 -7.21 -33.47 4.67
C ARG A 143 -7.18 -32.46 5.81
N ASP A 144 -7.56 -31.21 5.54
CA ASP A 144 -7.39 -30.06 6.43
C ASP A 144 -5.99 -30.00 7.05
N SER A 145 -4.96 -30.10 6.19
CA SER A 145 -3.56 -30.16 6.62
C SER A 145 -2.75 -29.01 6.05
N LEU A 146 -1.88 -28.43 6.88
CA LEU A 146 -1.02 -27.31 6.50
C LEU A 146 0.45 -27.74 6.61
N LYS A 147 1.14 -27.84 5.46
CA LYS A 147 2.55 -28.22 5.38
C LYS A 147 3.40 -26.99 5.06
N SER A 148 4.36 -26.65 5.92
CA SER A 148 5.32 -25.58 5.62
C SER A 148 6.33 -26.06 4.57
N LEU A 149 6.53 -25.28 3.51
CA LEU A 149 7.43 -25.58 2.41
C LEU A 149 8.78 -24.85 2.57
N THR A 150 8.74 -23.56 2.86
CA THR A 150 9.94 -22.74 3.02
C THR A 150 9.64 -21.46 3.80
N ASN A 151 10.68 -20.82 4.33
CA ASN A 151 10.60 -19.53 4.99
C ASN A 151 11.20 -18.43 4.09
N ILE A 152 10.47 -17.33 3.92
CA ILE A 152 10.87 -16.17 3.12
C ILE A 152 10.70 -14.91 3.97
N LYS A 153 11.79 -14.16 4.13
CA LYS A 153 11.84 -12.89 4.88
C LYS A 153 11.70 -11.69 3.95
N CYS A 154 10.73 -11.76 3.05
CA CYS A 154 10.48 -10.70 2.07
C CYS A 154 9.01 -10.71 1.64
N PHE A 155 8.43 -9.52 1.46
CA PHE A 155 7.06 -9.37 0.96
C PHE A 155 6.95 -9.66 -0.55
N ASP A 156 8.03 -9.46 -1.31
CA ASP A 156 8.02 -9.62 -2.76
C ASP A 156 8.65 -10.95 -3.20
N TRP A 157 7.84 -12.00 -3.07
CA TRP A 157 8.12 -13.32 -3.64
C TRP A 157 7.06 -13.73 -4.67
N HIS A 158 7.43 -14.61 -5.59
CA HIS A 158 6.55 -15.22 -6.56
C HIS A 158 7.01 -16.66 -6.90
N VAL A 159 6.07 -17.47 -7.36
CA VAL A 159 6.37 -18.78 -7.97
C VAL A 159 6.93 -18.50 -9.37
N SER A 160 8.17 -18.91 -9.64
CA SER A 160 8.81 -18.71 -10.95
C SER A 160 8.58 -19.89 -11.89
N GLU A 161 8.65 -21.12 -11.37
CA GLU A 161 8.49 -22.35 -12.15
C GLU A 161 7.78 -23.43 -11.32
N LYS A 162 6.92 -24.22 -11.97
CA LYS A 162 6.39 -25.50 -11.47
C LYS A 162 6.88 -26.58 -12.43
N ILE A 163 7.66 -27.54 -11.94
CA ILE A 163 8.13 -28.71 -12.70
C ILE A 163 7.69 -29.94 -11.93
N ASP A 164 6.68 -30.64 -12.44
CA ASP A 164 6.08 -31.82 -11.81
C ASP A 164 5.82 -31.61 -10.30
N ASN A 165 6.68 -32.20 -9.46
CA ASN A 165 6.57 -32.19 -8.00
C ASN A 165 7.50 -31.19 -7.31
N GLU A 166 8.06 -30.23 -8.06
CA GLU A 166 8.93 -29.15 -7.56
C GLU A 166 8.35 -27.77 -7.86
N LEU A 167 8.43 -26.88 -6.86
CA LEU A 167 8.12 -25.47 -6.98
C LEU A 167 9.37 -24.62 -6.76
N SER A 168 9.64 -23.72 -7.69
CA SER A 168 10.68 -22.70 -7.55
C SER A 168 10.07 -21.38 -7.14
N PHE A 169 10.50 -20.84 -6.00
CA PHE A 169 10.16 -19.52 -5.51
C PHE A 169 11.31 -18.56 -5.74
N LYS A 170 11.02 -17.38 -6.29
CA LYS A 170 11.96 -16.26 -6.38
C LYS A 170 11.47 -15.12 -5.51
N TRP A 171 12.39 -14.48 -4.81
CA TRP A 171 12.11 -13.32 -3.97
C TRP A 171 13.17 -12.24 -4.14
N PHE A 172 12.77 -10.99 -3.93
CA PHE A 172 13.65 -9.84 -4.07
C PHE A 172 13.24 -8.73 -3.10
N ASP A 173 14.17 -8.23 -2.28
CA ASP A 173 13.88 -7.19 -1.26
C ASP A 173 14.30 -5.77 -1.66
N GLY A 174 14.76 -5.58 -2.91
CA GLY A 174 15.35 -4.32 -3.38
C GLY A 174 16.87 -4.30 -3.37
N THR A 175 17.51 -5.15 -2.55
CA THR A 175 18.97 -5.24 -2.39
C THR A 175 19.52 -6.65 -2.59
N GLN A 176 18.76 -7.66 -2.17
CA GLN A 176 19.08 -9.08 -2.24
C GLN A 176 17.94 -9.81 -2.92
N GLY A 177 18.29 -10.88 -3.64
CA GLY A 177 17.33 -11.80 -4.21
C GLY A 177 17.80 -13.22 -4.03
N GLY A 178 16.84 -14.14 -3.99
CA GLY A 178 17.09 -15.56 -3.84
C GLY A 178 16.12 -16.40 -4.63
N GLU A 179 16.54 -17.62 -4.93
CA GLU A 179 15.71 -18.66 -5.51
C GLU A 179 15.74 -19.87 -4.58
N VAL A 180 14.56 -20.39 -4.25
CA VAL A 180 14.41 -21.58 -3.39
C VAL A 180 13.52 -22.56 -4.11
N LYS A 181 14.01 -23.79 -4.26
CA LYS A 181 13.25 -24.93 -4.79
C LYS A 181 12.74 -25.78 -3.65
N VAL A 182 11.47 -26.17 -3.69
CA VAL A 182 10.85 -27.06 -2.71
C VAL A 182 10.16 -28.21 -3.42
N ALA A 183 10.14 -29.37 -2.77
CA ALA A 183 9.35 -30.50 -3.21
C ALA A 183 7.93 -30.44 -2.59
N LEU A 184 6.91 -30.71 -3.41
CA LEU A 184 5.50 -30.81 -3.02
C LEU A 184 5.22 -32.09 -2.23
#